data_AF-A0A8T5LLS3-F1
#
_entry.id   AF-A0A8T5LLS3-F1
#
_cell.length_a   1.000
_cell.length_b   1.000
_cell.length_c   1.000
_cell.angle_alpha   90.00
_cell.angle_beta   90.00
_cell.angle_gamma   90.00
#
_symmetry.space_group_name_H-M   'P 1'
#
loop_
_entity.id
_entity.type
_entity.pdbx_description
1 polymer ?
#
loop_
_entity_poly.entity_id
_entity_poly.type
_entity_poly.pdbx_seq_one_letter_code
_entity_poly.pdbx_strand_id
1 'polypeptide(L)'
;MPPLMFNPTILYAEVIFSVILVTLCLIIYYKTKETFELTQHRGVGYFRKTFLFFAFAYAFRLITRIIFITGLNFDWFIHPRNFMGVFTLVFVGYFSTMAIFYLFLSSTWKKLKWKNTIYFHLIAFLIAFISFFMREPFILISCQATLLAIVGVISYKLSKKPEKFSKLFVVYVLLILFWIFGLIPLTSRWIFPREMNFIVQIISLVIFAIIFYKVIRWTK
;
A
#
# COMPACT_ATOMS: atom_id res chain seq x y z
N MET A 1 26.44 -1.62 -22.04
CA MET A 1 25.43 -0.79 -21.35
C MET A 1 26.19 0.04 -20.31
N PRO A 2 26.11 1.38 -20.33
CA PRO A 2 26.85 2.18 -19.36
C PRO A 2 26.39 1.81 -17.94
N PRO A 3 27.27 1.84 -16.94
CA PRO A 3 26.91 1.52 -15.58
C PRO A 3 25.77 2.46 -15.18
N LEU A 4 24.62 1.89 -14.85
CA LEU A 4 23.52 2.56 -14.17
C LEU A 4 24.12 3.22 -12.94
N MET A 5 24.49 4.50 -13.04
CA MET A 5 25.15 5.22 -11.94
C MET A 5 24.24 5.09 -10.73
N PHE A 6 24.72 4.35 -9.74
CA PHE A 6 24.06 4.15 -8.47
C PHE A 6 24.12 5.49 -7.76
N ASN A 7 22.97 6.15 -7.61
CA ASN A 7 22.92 7.41 -6.86
C ASN A 7 22.47 7.08 -5.44
N PRO A 8 23.40 7.02 -4.46
CA PRO A 8 23.09 6.63 -3.09
C PRO A 8 22.05 7.57 -2.45
N THR A 9 22.06 8.85 -2.82
CA THR A 9 21.14 9.88 -2.33
C THR A 9 19.68 9.52 -2.57
N ILE A 10 19.37 8.96 -3.75
CA ILE A 10 17.99 8.54 -4.08
C ILE A 10 17.57 7.38 -3.19
N LEU A 11 18.47 6.44 -2.92
CA LEU A 11 18.15 5.29 -2.08
C LEU A 11 17.90 5.72 -0.62
N TYR A 12 18.72 6.62 -0.08
CA TYR A 12 18.48 7.20 1.25
C TYR A 12 17.13 7.92 1.32
N ALA A 13 16.74 8.65 0.28
CA ALA A 13 15.43 9.28 0.20
C ALA A 13 14.29 8.25 0.22
N GLU A 14 14.40 7.14 -0.52
CA GLU A 14 13.40 6.06 -0.52
C GLU A 14 13.25 5.39 0.86
N VAL A 15 14.36 5.23 1.59
CA VAL A 15 14.38 4.69 2.96
C VAL A 15 13.65 5.64 3.91
N ILE A 16 14.02 6.92 3.91
CA ILE A 16 13.38 7.94 4.76
C ILE A 16 11.88 8.01 4.46
N PHE A 17 11.51 8.05 3.18
CA PHE A 17 10.11 8.03 2.75
C PHE A 17 9.36 6.81 3.27
N SER A 18 9.96 5.62 3.18
CA SER A 18 9.33 4.38 3.66
C SER A 18 9.17 4.39 5.19
N VAL A 19 10.15 4.89 5.94
CA VAL A 19 10.07 5.06 7.41
C VAL A 19 8.91 5.99 7.78
N ILE A 20 8.79 7.13 7.09
CA ILE A 20 7.71 8.10 7.34
C ILE A 20 6.35 7.43 7.08
N LEU A 21 6.19 6.71 5.96
CA LEU A 21 4.93 6.05 5.65
C LEU A 21 4.55 4.95 6.64
N VAL A 22 5.50 4.10 7.03
CA VAL A 22 5.27 3.06 8.05
C VAL A 22 4.82 3.71 9.36
N THR A 23 5.51 4.76 9.79
CA THR A 23 5.20 5.49 11.02
C THR A 23 3.80 6.11 10.96
N LEU A 24 3.47 6.82 9.88
CA LEU A 24 2.14 7.43 9.71
C LEU A 24 1.03 6.37 9.66
N CYS A 25 1.24 5.24 8.97
CA CYS A 25 0.29 4.13 8.95
C CYS A 25 0.04 3.57 10.35
N LEU A 26 1.09 3.36 11.15
CA LEU A 26 0.96 2.87 12.52
C LEU A 26 0.26 3.88 13.43
N ILE A 27 0.55 5.18 13.31
CA ILE A 27 -0.17 6.20 14.09
C ILE A 27 -1.66 6.19 13.75
N ILE A 28 -2.03 6.10 12.46
CA ILE A 28 -3.45 5.98 12.05
C ILE A 28 -4.07 4.72 12.63
N TYR A 29 -3.36 3.58 12.59
CA TYR A 29 -3.83 2.32 13.17
C TYR A 29 -4.14 2.46 14.67
N TYR A 30 -3.23 3.04 15.46
CA TYR A 30 -3.43 3.22 16.90
C TYR A 30 -4.52 4.24 17.21
N LYS A 31 -4.58 5.36 16.48
CA LYS A 31 -5.63 6.37 16.69
C LYS A 31 -7.03 5.84 16.35
N THR A 32 -7.16 5.07 15.27
CA THR A 32 -8.44 4.45 14.91
C THR A 32 -8.80 3.27 15.82
N LYS A 33 -7.85 2.67 16.56
CA LYS A 33 -8.14 1.68 17.60
C LYS A 33 -8.93 2.30 18.76
N GLU A 34 -8.51 3.45 19.26
CA GLU A 34 -9.24 4.20 20.31
C GLU A 34 -10.70 4.46 19.88
N THR A 35 -10.90 4.97 18.66
CA THR A 35 -12.25 5.23 18.13
C THR A 35 -13.07 3.95 17.92
N PHE A 36 -12.43 2.85 17.53
CA PHE A 36 -13.12 1.57 17.35
C PHE A 36 -13.61 1.00 18.68
N GLU A 37 -12.81 1.09 19.74
CA GLU A 37 -13.18 0.61 21.07
C GLU A 37 -14.40 1.37 21.62
N LEU A 38 -14.49 2.68 21.36
CA LEU A 38 -15.64 3.51 21.75
C LEU A 38 -16.90 3.26 20.91
N THR A 39 -16.76 3.08 19.60
CA THR A 39 -17.93 3.01 18.68
C THR A 39 -18.39 1.58 18.39
N GLN A 40 -17.55 0.57 18.59
CA GLN A 40 -17.77 -0.84 18.21
C GLN A 40 -18.20 -1.03 16.74
N HIS A 41 -17.91 -0.05 15.88
CA HIS A 41 -18.38 -0.02 14.51
C HIS A 41 -17.45 -0.83 13.59
N ARG A 42 -17.91 -2.01 13.12
CA ARG A 42 -17.09 -2.97 12.36
C ARG A 42 -16.37 -2.40 11.13
N GLY A 43 -16.98 -1.42 10.44
CA GLY A 43 -16.33 -0.73 9.33
C GLY A 43 -15.02 -0.04 9.72
N VAL A 44 -14.98 0.62 10.89
CA VAL A 44 -13.77 1.27 11.42
C VAL A 44 -12.71 0.21 11.77
N GLY A 45 -13.15 -0.96 12.24
CA GLY A 45 -12.26 -2.10 12.48
C GLY A 45 -11.55 -2.59 11.21
N TYR A 46 -12.24 -2.67 10.07
CA TYR A 46 -11.63 -3.01 8.78
C TYR A 46 -10.76 -1.87 8.24
N PHE A 47 -11.20 -0.63 8.34
CA PHE A 47 -10.41 0.55 7.97
C PHE A 47 -9.07 0.58 8.70
N ARG A 48 -9.07 0.33 10.01
CA ARG A 48 -7.87 0.22 10.83
C ARG A 48 -6.93 -0.86 10.29
N LYS A 49 -7.46 -2.06 9.98
CA LYS A 49 -6.66 -3.15 9.41
C LYS A 49 -6.02 -2.77 8.08
N THR A 50 -6.69 -1.99 7.21
CA THR A 50 -6.08 -1.48 5.97
C THR A 50 -4.75 -0.77 6.23
N PHE A 51 -4.67 0.12 7.23
CA PHE A 51 -3.42 0.81 7.56
C PHE A 51 -2.36 -0.11 8.15
N LEU A 52 -2.74 -1.11 8.94
CA LEU A 52 -1.80 -2.12 9.43
C LEU A 52 -1.17 -2.90 8.27
N PHE A 53 -1.99 -3.34 7.31
CA PHE A 53 -1.53 -4.06 6.13
C PHE A 53 -0.67 -3.17 5.21
N PHE A 54 -1.00 -1.88 5.07
CA PHE A 54 -0.11 -0.93 4.41
C PHE A 54 1.21 -0.75 5.15
N ALA A 55 1.19 -0.61 6.48
CA ALA A 55 2.41 -0.52 7.27
C ALA A 55 3.32 -1.72 7.05
N PHE A 56 2.77 -2.94 7.03
CA PHE A 56 3.55 -4.14 6.72
C PHE A 56 4.09 -4.12 5.29
N ALA A 57 3.28 -3.78 4.28
CA ALA A 57 3.77 -3.68 2.90
C ALA A 57 4.96 -2.71 2.78
N TYR A 58 4.87 -1.51 3.38
CA TYR A 58 5.96 -0.54 3.36
C TYR A 58 7.14 -0.94 4.26
N ALA A 59 6.92 -1.67 5.35
CA ALA A 59 7.99 -2.21 6.19
C ALA A 59 8.81 -3.26 5.45
N PHE A 60 8.18 -4.20 4.73
CA PHE A 60 8.90 -5.16 3.89
C PHE A 60 9.66 -4.44 2.77
N ARG A 61 9.07 -3.40 2.16
CA ARG A 61 9.79 -2.55 1.20
C ARG A 61 11.01 -1.89 1.85
N LEU A 62 10.88 -1.33 3.05
CA LEU A 62 11.99 -0.72 3.80
C LEU A 62 13.11 -1.73 4.10
N ILE A 63 12.78 -2.91 4.64
CA ILE A 63 13.75 -3.97 4.95
C ILE A 63 14.58 -4.31 3.71
N THR A 64 13.92 -4.45 2.56
CA THR A 64 14.60 -4.87 1.33
C THR A 64 15.50 -3.77 0.75
N ARG A 65 15.15 -2.49 0.98
CA ARG A 65 16.03 -1.35 0.67
C ARG A 65 17.25 -1.30 1.58
N ILE A 66 17.07 -1.52 2.89
CA ILE A 66 18.18 -1.58 3.85
C ILE A 66 19.15 -2.70 3.46
N ILE A 67 18.63 -3.91 3.17
CA ILE A 67 19.45 -5.04 2.73
C ILE A 67 20.17 -4.74 1.41
N PHE A 68 19.54 -3.99 0.49
CA PHE A 68 20.22 -3.59 -0.75
C PHE A 68 21.36 -2.60 -0.48
N ILE A 69 21.21 -1.65 0.45
CA ILE A 69 22.29 -0.74 0.85
C ILE A 69 23.42 -1.51 1.52
N THR A 70 23.10 -2.38 2.48
CA THR A 70 24.13 -3.12 3.23
C THR A 70 24.84 -4.13 2.34
N GLY A 71 24.12 -4.85 1.47
CA GLY A 71 24.69 -5.80 0.52
C GLY A 71 25.54 -5.15 -0.58
N LEU A 72 25.49 -3.83 -0.76
CA LEU A 72 26.45 -3.11 -1.60
C LEU A 72 27.76 -2.78 -0.87
N ASN A 73 27.72 -2.67 0.46
CA ASN A 73 28.88 -2.30 1.27
C ASN A 73 29.65 -3.53 1.79
N PHE A 74 28.96 -4.66 1.92
CA PHE A 74 29.55 -5.93 2.32
C PHE A 74 29.51 -6.85 1.10
N ASP A 75 30.68 -7.27 0.58
CA ASP A 75 30.89 -8.22 -0.52
C ASP A 75 30.36 -9.63 -0.19
N TRP A 76 29.14 -9.72 0.32
CA TRP A 76 28.49 -10.98 0.64
C TRP A 76 28.21 -11.69 -0.69
N PHE A 77 28.91 -12.80 -0.91
CA PHE A 77 28.88 -13.69 -2.08
C PHE A 77 27.49 -14.18 -2.56
N ILE A 78 26.42 -13.86 -1.83
CA ILE A 78 25.05 -14.21 -2.19
C ILE A 78 24.53 -13.09 -3.07
N HIS A 79 24.29 -13.33 -4.37
CA HIS A 79 23.66 -12.36 -5.27
C HIS A 79 22.30 -11.89 -4.71
N PRO A 80 22.23 -10.77 -3.93
CA PRO A 80 21.06 -10.44 -3.12
C PRO A 80 19.89 -10.02 -4.00
N ARG A 81 20.22 -9.61 -5.22
CA ARG A 81 19.32 -8.99 -6.18
C ARG A 81 18.19 -9.92 -6.64
N ASN A 82 18.46 -11.21 -6.78
CA ASN A 82 17.46 -12.15 -7.31
C ASN A 82 16.57 -12.71 -6.20
N PHE A 83 17.14 -13.16 -5.08
CA PHE A 83 16.33 -13.76 -4.00
C PHE A 83 15.55 -12.70 -3.21
N MET A 84 16.19 -11.60 -2.81
CA MET A 84 15.54 -10.59 -1.96
C MET A 84 14.46 -9.83 -2.73
N GLY A 85 14.69 -9.52 -4.01
CA GLY A 85 13.68 -8.86 -4.86
C GLY A 85 12.39 -9.68 -4.96
N VAL A 86 12.54 -11.00 -5.10
CA VAL A 86 11.43 -11.94 -5.19
C VAL A 86 10.70 -12.08 -3.84
N PHE A 87 11.43 -12.17 -2.73
CA PHE A 87 10.84 -12.17 -1.38
C PHE A 87 10.01 -10.89 -1.13
N THR A 88 10.57 -9.73 -1.49
CA THR A 88 9.88 -8.44 -1.41
C THR A 88 8.56 -8.48 -2.16
N LEU A 89 8.59 -8.98 -3.40
CA LEU A 89 7.42 -9.00 -4.28
C LEU A 89 6.26 -9.79 -3.67
N VAL A 90 6.54 -10.95 -3.07
CA VAL A 90 5.52 -11.80 -2.42
C VAL A 90 4.89 -11.08 -1.24
N PHE A 91 5.69 -10.62 -0.28
CA PHE A 91 5.16 -10.02 0.95
C PHE A 91 4.49 -8.68 0.68
N VAL A 92 5.13 -7.81 -0.12
CA VAL A 92 4.53 -6.55 -0.52
C VAL A 92 3.24 -6.79 -1.29
N GLY A 93 3.23 -7.71 -2.25
CA GLY A 93 2.04 -8.06 -3.03
C GLY A 93 0.90 -8.60 -2.16
N TYR A 94 1.20 -9.51 -1.25
CA TYR A 94 0.20 -10.05 -0.33
C TYR A 94 -0.38 -8.97 0.59
N PHE A 95 0.47 -8.23 1.31
CA PHE A 95 0.00 -7.25 2.29
C PHE A 95 -0.72 -6.08 1.63
N SER A 96 -0.26 -5.60 0.48
CA SER A 96 -0.96 -4.54 -0.26
C SER A 96 -2.30 -5.01 -0.82
N THR A 97 -2.40 -6.24 -1.33
CA THR A 97 -3.70 -6.80 -1.75
C THR A 97 -4.67 -6.95 -0.58
N MET A 98 -4.18 -7.42 0.58
CA MET A 98 -5.00 -7.48 1.79
C MET A 98 -5.44 -6.10 2.27
N ALA A 99 -4.61 -5.07 2.14
CA ALA A 99 -4.99 -3.70 2.46
C ALA A 99 -6.18 -3.23 1.60
N ILE A 100 -6.16 -3.54 0.30
CA ILE A 100 -7.27 -3.25 -0.64
C ILE A 100 -8.54 -4.01 -0.24
N PHE A 101 -8.45 -5.30 0.11
CA PHE A 101 -9.61 -6.07 0.55
C PHE A 101 -10.20 -5.57 1.86
N TYR A 102 -9.36 -5.18 2.83
CA TYR A 102 -9.86 -4.56 4.06
C TYR A 102 -10.50 -3.20 3.80
N LEU A 103 -10.00 -2.44 2.82
CA LEU A 103 -10.61 -1.18 2.40
C LEU A 103 -12.00 -1.42 1.79
N PHE A 104 -12.11 -2.45 0.94
CA PHE A 104 -13.38 -2.89 0.37
C PHE A 104 -14.38 -3.36 1.44
N LEU A 105 -13.93 -4.17 2.39
CA LEU A 105 -14.78 -4.61 3.51
C LEU A 105 -15.21 -3.42 4.37
N SER A 106 -14.33 -2.45 4.58
CA SER A 106 -14.65 -1.21 5.29
C SER A 106 -15.74 -0.39 4.57
N SER A 107 -15.73 -0.31 3.24
CA SER A 107 -16.74 0.43 2.49
C SER A 107 -18.08 -0.32 2.38
N THR A 108 -18.04 -1.65 2.35
CA THR A 108 -19.23 -2.49 2.09
C THR A 108 -19.82 -3.18 3.32
N TRP A 109 -19.27 -2.95 4.52
CA TRP A 109 -19.57 -3.71 5.73
C TRP A 109 -21.07 -3.80 6.10
N LYS A 110 -21.87 -2.76 5.81
CA LYS A 110 -23.33 -2.75 6.11
C LYS A 110 -24.13 -3.69 5.22
N LYS A 111 -23.63 -3.98 4.01
CA LYS A 111 -24.38 -4.65 2.95
C LYS A 111 -23.93 -6.08 2.73
N LEU A 112 -22.67 -6.38 3.07
CA LEU A 112 -22.12 -7.72 2.90
C LEU A 112 -22.51 -8.60 4.09
N LYS A 113 -23.33 -9.63 3.83
CA LYS A 113 -23.67 -10.65 4.84
C LYS A 113 -22.47 -11.56 5.15
N TRP A 114 -21.59 -11.76 4.17
CA TRP A 114 -20.41 -12.61 4.29
C TRP A 114 -19.27 -11.85 4.99
N LYS A 115 -18.93 -12.30 6.19
CA LYS A 115 -17.89 -11.68 7.04
C LYS A 115 -16.60 -12.50 7.09
N ASN A 116 -16.54 -13.63 6.40
CA ASN A 116 -15.39 -14.51 6.46
C ASN A 116 -14.24 -13.94 5.63
N THR A 117 -13.15 -13.55 6.29
CA THR A 117 -11.99 -12.95 5.63
C THR A 117 -11.10 -13.96 4.92
N ILE A 118 -11.33 -15.26 5.14
CA ILE A 118 -10.45 -16.34 4.65
C ILE A 118 -10.31 -16.34 3.12
N TYR A 119 -11.41 -16.07 2.40
CA TYR A 119 -11.40 -16.02 0.94
C TYR A 119 -10.52 -14.89 0.40
N PHE A 120 -10.52 -13.72 1.07
CA PHE A 120 -9.66 -12.60 0.68
C PHE A 120 -8.19 -12.91 0.92
N HIS A 121 -7.86 -13.60 2.03
CA HIS A 121 -6.50 -14.08 2.28
C HIS A 121 -6.04 -15.08 1.21
N LEU A 122 -6.89 -16.03 0.84
CA LEU A 122 -6.59 -17.00 -0.22
C LEU A 122 -6.35 -16.31 -1.57
N ILE A 123 -7.23 -15.37 -1.97
CA ILE A 123 -7.06 -14.63 -3.23
C ILE A 123 -5.81 -13.76 -3.19
N ALA A 124 -5.54 -13.05 -2.09
CA ALA A 124 -4.33 -12.24 -1.95
C ALA A 124 -3.06 -13.09 -2.03
N PHE A 125 -3.08 -14.28 -1.42
CA PHE A 125 -1.98 -15.24 -1.51
C PHE A 125 -1.79 -15.73 -2.95
N LEU A 126 -2.86 -16.12 -3.65
CA LEU A 126 -2.80 -16.54 -5.05
C LEU A 126 -2.24 -15.45 -5.96
N ILE A 127 -2.67 -14.19 -5.82
CA ILE A 127 -2.14 -13.06 -6.60
C ILE A 127 -0.64 -12.86 -6.33
N ALA A 128 -0.22 -12.91 -5.06
CA ALA A 128 1.19 -12.78 -4.69
C ALA A 128 2.02 -13.95 -5.24
N PHE A 129 1.49 -15.16 -5.19
CA PHE A 129 2.14 -16.37 -5.68
C PHE A 129 2.27 -16.36 -7.21
N ILE A 130 1.21 -16.03 -7.95
CA ILE A 130 1.27 -15.90 -9.42
C ILE A 130 2.31 -14.83 -9.81
N SER A 131 2.30 -13.69 -9.12
CA SER A 131 3.27 -12.61 -9.37
C SER A 131 4.72 -13.05 -9.09
N PHE A 132 4.93 -13.91 -8.10
CA PHE A 132 6.23 -14.53 -7.80
C PHE A 132 6.73 -15.44 -8.92
N PHE A 133 5.87 -16.34 -9.45
CA PHE A 133 6.28 -17.26 -10.52
C PHE A 133 6.59 -16.53 -11.82
N MET A 134 5.78 -15.53 -12.15
CA MET A 134 5.97 -14.76 -13.37
C MET A 134 7.15 -13.79 -13.29
N ARG A 135 7.61 -13.45 -12.06
CA ARG A 135 8.70 -12.49 -11.80
C ARG A 135 8.49 -11.10 -12.42
N GLU A 136 7.26 -10.79 -12.83
CA GLU A 136 6.91 -9.54 -13.48
C GLU A 136 6.07 -8.66 -12.53
N PRO A 137 6.63 -7.54 -12.02
CA PRO A 137 5.90 -6.60 -11.16
C PRO A 137 4.64 -6.04 -11.82
N PHE A 138 4.62 -6.00 -13.15
CA PHE A 138 3.48 -5.50 -13.93
C PHE A 138 2.21 -6.30 -13.66
N ILE A 139 2.29 -7.63 -13.53
CA ILE A 139 1.12 -8.49 -13.29
C ILE A 139 0.50 -8.16 -11.93
N LEU A 140 1.33 -8.03 -10.89
CA LEU A 140 0.87 -7.64 -9.55
C LEU A 140 0.15 -6.29 -9.60
N ILE A 141 0.77 -5.31 -10.25
CA ILE A 141 0.23 -3.96 -10.43
C ILE A 141 -1.12 -4.00 -11.14
N SER A 142 -1.21 -4.71 -12.27
CA SER A 142 -2.45 -4.84 -13.04
C SER A 142 -3.56 -5.50 -12.22
N CYS A 143 -3.28 -6.62 -11.55
CA CYS A 143 -4.27 -7.30 -10.70
C CYS A 143 -4.80 -6.38 -9.60
N GLN A 144 -3.90 -5.67 -8.92
CA GLN A 144 -4.29 -4.80 -7.81
C GLN A 144 -4.99 -3.51 -8.29
N ALA A 145 -4.61 -2.97 -9.46
CA ALA A 145 -5.31 -1.86 -10.10
C ALA A 145 -6.73 -2.27 -10.52
N THR A 146 -6.90 -3.45 -11.11
CA THR A 146 -8.23 -4.01 -11.43
C THR A 146 -9.06 -4.20 -10.17
N LEU A 147 -8.49 -4.75 -9.09
CA LEU A 147 -9.18 -4.86 -7.80
C LEU A 147 -9.63 -3.50 -7.28
N LEU A 148 -8.76 -2.48 -7.29
CA LEU A 148 -9.12 -1.14 -6.85
C LEU A 148 -10.21 -0.50 -7.71
N ALA A 149 -10.18 -0.69 -9.02
CA ALA A 149 -11.24 -0.23 -9.92
C ALA A 149 -12.59 -0.88 -9.54
N ILE A 150 -12.60 -2.20 -9.33
CA ILE A 150 -13.80 -2.93 -8.88
C ILE A 150 -14.30 -2.39 -7.53
N VAL A 151 -13.39 -2.21 -6.56
CA VAL A 151 -13.72 -1.67 -5.23
C VAL A 151 -14.29 -0.26 -5.33
N GLY A 152 -13.71 0.59 -6.18
CA GLY A 152 -14.17 1.95 -6.44
C GLY A 152 -15.57 1.97 -7.04
N VAL A 153 -15.82 1.18 -8.09
CA VAL A 153 -17.13 1.08 -8.76
C VAL A 153 -18.20 0.55 -7.81
N ILE A 154 -17.91 -0.51 -7.05
CA ILE A 154 -18.85 -1.07 -6.07
C ILE A 154 -19.13 -0.04 -4.97
N SER A 155 -18.09 0.60 -4.42
CA SER A 155 -18.25 1.62 -3.37
C SER A 155 -19.10 2.80 -3.86
N TYR A 156 -18.93 3.22 -5.11
CA TYR A 156 -19.75 4.26 -5.74
C TYR A 156 -21.21 3.82 -5.87
N LYS A 157 -21.48 2.66 -6.50
CA LYS A 157 -22.84 2.14 -6.69
C LYS A 157 -23.60 1.89 -5.39
N LEU A 158 -22.88 1.47 -4.34
CA LEU A 158 -23.47 1.22 -3.03
C LEU A 158 -23.72 2.52 -2.24
N SER A 159 -23.13 3.64 -2.62
CA SER A 159 -23.39 4.95 -2.01
C SER A 159 -24.69 5.56 -2.58
N LYS A 160 -25.84 4.90 -2.37
CA LYS A 160 -27.16 5.25 -2.95
C LYS A 160 -27.80 6.55 -2.42
N LYS A 161 -27.16 7.31 -1.53
CA LYS A 161 -27.63 8.65 -1.13
C LYS A 161 -26.54 9.68 -1.42
N PRO A 162 -26.77 10.64 -2.33
CA PRO A 162 -25.84 11.72 -2.64
C PRO A 162 -25.85 12.85 -1.60
N GLU A 163 -26.25 12.58 -0.35
CA GLU A 163 -26.09 13.55 0.73
C GLU A 163 -24.62 13.62 1.12
N LYS A 164 -23.89 14.40 0.32
CA LYS A 164 -22.55 14.95 0.52
C LYS A 164 -21.50 13.88 0.78
N PHE A 165 -20.65 13.63 -0.23
CA PHE A 165 -19.30 13.06 -0.12
C PHE A 165 -18.89 12.82 1.33
N SER A 166 -19.24 11.64 1.87
CA SER A 166 -18.97 11.38 3.28
C SER A 166 -17.46 11.58 3.49
N LYS A 167 -17.06 12.17 4.62
CA LYS A 167 -15.63 12.43 4.91
C LYS A 167 -14.78 11.16 4.67
N LEU A 168 -15.37 9.99 4.93
CA LEU A 168 -14.86 8.66 4.62
C LEU A 168 -14.62 8.37 3.13
N PHE A 169 -15.57 8.69 2.26
CA PHE A 169 -15.43 8.47 0.81
C PHE A 169 -14.22 9.23 0.25
N VAL A 170 -14.00 10.48 0.69
CA VAL A 170 -12.83 11.25 0.27
C VAL A 170 -11.53 10.58 0.71
N VAL A 171 -11.47 10.04 1.93
CA VAL A 171 -10.31 9.29 2.40
C VAL A 171 -10.09 8.02 1.57
N TYR A 172 -11.14 7.32 1.17
CA TYR A 172 -11.01 6.15 0.29
C TYR A 172 -10.48 6.50 -1.09
N VAL A 173 -10.99 7.57 -1.71
CA VAL A 173 -10.47 8.06 -3.00
C VAL A 173 -9.00 8.45 -2.87
N LEU A 174 -8.63 9.18 -1.81
CA LEU A 174 -7.24 9.55 -1.57
C LEU A 174 -6.35 8.32 -1.33
N LEU A 175 -6.82 7.27 -0.65
CA LEU A 175 -6.08 6.02 -0.49
C LEU A 175 -5.86 5.30 -1.82
N ILE A 176 -6.87 5.28 -2.69
CA ILE A 176 -6.76 4.72 -4.05
C ILE A 176 -5.69 5.51 -4.83
N LEU A 177 -5.77 6.84 -4.82
CA LEU A 177 -4.79 7.71 -5.48
C LEU A 177 -3.38 7.50 -4.94
N PHE A 178 -3.22 7.53 -3.62
CA PHE A 178 -1.95 7.25 -2.93
C PHE A 178 -1.36 5.92 -3.40
N TRP A 179 -2.19 4.89 -3.49
CA TRP A 179 -1.74 3.58 -3.90
C TRP A 179 -1.30 3.55 -5.38
N ILE A 180 -2.06 4.19 -6.28
CA ILE A 180 -1.69 4.31 -7.71
C ILE A 180 -0.34 5.01 -7.84
N PHE A 181 -0.14 6.13 -7.16
CA PHE A 181 1.14 6.83 -7.17
C PHE A 181 2.26 5.97 -6.56
N GLY A 182 1.97 5.22 -5.49
CA GLY A 182 2.91 4.29 -4.85
C GLY A 182 3.38 3.14 -5.76
N LEU A 183 2.59 2.79 -6.78
CA LEU A 183 2.95 1.77 -7.77
C LEU A 183 3.89 2.26 -8.87
N ILE A 184 3.79 3.53 -9.29
CA ILE A 184 4.57 4.04 -10.43
C ILE A 184 6.08 3.76 -10.24
N PRO A 185 6.69 3.96 -9.04
CA PRO A 185 8.09 3.64 -8.83
C PRO A 185 8.44 2.15 -8.91
N LEU A 186 7.46 1.24 -8.81
CA LEU A 186 7.67 -0.20 -8.97
C LEU A 186 7.76 -0.60 -10.46
N THR A 187 7.01 0.08 -11.34
CA THR A 187 7.01 -0.16 -12.80
C THR A 187 8.08 0.64 -13.55
N SER A 188 8.45 1.81 -13.02
CA SER A 188 9.14 2.90 -13.73
C SER A 188 10.53 2.60 -14.30
N ARG A 189 11.13 1.42 -14.11
CA ARG A 189 12.48 1.17 -14.68
C ARG A 189 12.57 1.29 -16.20
N TRP A 190 11.44 1.20 -16.91
CA TRP A 190 11.39 1.28 -18.38
C TRP A 190 10.75 2.55 -18.94
N ILE A 191 9.75 3.12 -18.26
CA ILE A 191 8.87 4.14 -18.86
C ILE A 191 9.16 5.56 -18.35
N PHE A 192 9.67 5.71 -17.12
CA PHE A 192 9.86 7.03 -16.51
C PHE A 192 11.30 7.25 -16.04
N PRO A 193 11.87 8.46 -16.25
CA PRO A 193 13.16 8.86 -15.69
C PRO A 193 13.20 8.66 -14.17
N ARG A 194 14.38 8.36 -13.62
CA ARG A 194 14.55 8.07 -12.19
C ARG A 194 14.15 9.26 -11.32
N GLU A 195 14.29 10.47 -11.84
CA GLU A 195 13.94 11.76 -11.24
C GLU A 195 12.43 11.87 -11.00
N MET A 196 11.60 11.33 -11.90
CA MET A 196 10.15 11.33 -11.74
C MET A 196 9.70 10.48 -10.54
N ASN A 197 10.45 9.44 -10.17
CA ASN A 197 10.12 8.64 -8.98
C ASN A 197 10.19 9.46 -7.70
N PHE A 198 11.12 10.41 -7.61
CA PHE A 198 11.23 11.29 -6.46
C PHE A 198 10.01 12.22 -6.36
N ILE A 199 9.60 12.80 -7.48
CA ILE A 199 8.40 13.67 -7.56
C ILE A 199 7.15 12.88 -7.15
N VAL A 200 6.98 11.66 -7.66
CA VAL A 200 5.85 10.79 -7.34
C VAL A 200 5.84 10.41 -5.85
N GLN A 201 7.00 10.18 -5.25
CA GLN A 201 7.10 9.93 -3.80
C GLN A 201 6.67 11.15 -2.98
N ILE A 202 7.11 12.36 -3.35
CA ILE A 202 6.66 13.59 -2.69
C ILE A 202 5.14 13.74 -2.79
N ILE A 203 4.57 13.56 -3.99
CA ILE A 203 3.11 13.61 -4.20
C ILE A 203 2.40 12.57 -3.32
N SER A 204 2.91 11.33 -3.28
CA SER A 204 2.36 10.27 -2.43
C SER A 204 2.41 10.65 -0.95
N LEU A 205 3.50 11.28 -0.50
CA LEU A 205 3.64 11.73 0.88
C LEU A 205 2.61 12.82 1.22
N VAL A 206 2.44 13.80 0.34
CA VAL A 206 1.45 14.87 0.52
C VAL A 206 0.04 14.31 0.59
N ILE A 207 -0.33 13.39 -0.32
CA ILE A 207 -1.63 12.71 -0.28
C ILE A 207 -1.81 11.98 1.05
N PHE A 208 -0.78 11.25 1.51
CA PHE A 208 -0.85 10.51 2.76
C PHE A 208 -0.96 11.43 3.99
N ALA A 209 -0.26 12.56 3.99
CA ALA A 209 -0.37 13.58 5.03
C ALA A 209 -1.79 14.19 5.08
N ILE A 210 -2.42 14.42 3.92
CA ILE A 210 -3.83 14.87 3.86
C ILE A 210 -4.77 13.81 4.44
N ILE A 211 -4.56 12.53 4.11
CA ILE A 211 -5.33 11.41 4.69
C ILE A 211 -5.16 11.40 6.22
N PHE A 212 -3.92 11.45 6.69
CA PHE A 212 -3.57 11.48 8.11
C PHE A 212 -4.28 12.61 8.85
N TYR A 213 -4.17 13.84 8.35
CA TYR A 213 -4.82 15.01 8.93
C TYR A 213 -6.35 14.82 9.01
N LYS A 214 -6.97 14.31 7.94
CA LYS A 214 -8.41 14.06 7.91
C LYS A 214 -8.84 12.99 8.90
N VAL A 215 -8.08 11.92 9.04
CA VAL A 215 -8.38 10.84 9.99
C VAL A 215 -8.25 11.36 11.43
N ILE A 216 -7.17 12.07 11.77
CA ILE A 216 -6.99 12.63 13.12
C ILE A 216 -8.10 13.60 13.50
N ARG A 217 -8.50 14.49 12.57
CA ARG A 217 -9.59 15.44 12.82
C ARG A 217 -10.93 14.75 13.05
N TRP A 218 -11.11 13.52 12.60
CA TRP A 218 -12.32 12.74 12.85
C TRP A 218 -12.26 11.97 14.19
N THR A 219 -11.06 11.61 14.65
CA THR A 219 -10.88 10.92 15.93
C THR A 219 -10.88 11.87 17.14
N LYS A 220 -10.76 13.18 16.92
CA LYS A 220 -10.98 14.22 17.93
C LYS A 220 -12.46 14.57 18.00
#